data_AF-A0A1H7BU75-F1
#
_entry.id   AF-A0A1H7BU75-F1
#
_cell.length_a   1.000
_cell.length_b   1.000
_cell.length_c   1.000
_cell.angle_alpha   90.00
_cell.angle_beta   90.00
_cell.angle_gamma   90.00
#
_symmetry.space_group_name_H-M   'P 1'
#
loop_
_entity.id
_entity.type
_entity.pdbx_description
1 polymer ?
#
loop_
_entity_poly.entity_id
_entity_poly.type
_entity_poly.pdbx_seq_one_letter_code
_entity_poly.pdbx_strand_id
1 'polypeptide(L)' 'MIKNSLGYGLFLFASLTLCQFIFNREVEWGMVVAISILAGLFNLLWDWSKVPYDWKKRSGD' A
#
# COMPACT_ATOMS: atom_id res chain seq x y z
N MET A 1 4.06 -6.64 8.58
CA MET A 1 3.56 -6.98 7.23
C MET A 1 2.13 -6.49 7.04
N ILE A 2 1.09 -7.23 7.46
CA ILE A 2 -0.31 -6.85 7.17
C ILE A 2 -0.69 -5.49 7.75
N LYS A 3 -0.37 -5.24 9.03
CA LYS A 3 -0.73 -3.97 9.71
C LYS A 3 -0.09 -2.72 9.08
N ASN A 4 1.15 -2.83 8.58
CA ASN A 4 1.84 -1.75 7.87
C ASN A 4 1.30 -1.56 6.45
N SER A 5 1.06 -2.66 5.74
CA SER A 5 0.50 -2.65 4.38
C SER A 5 -0.91 -2.03 4.36
N LEU A 6 -1.74 -2.34 5.36
CA LEU A 6 -3.11 -1.80 5.48
C LEU A 6 -3.10 -0.29 5.75
N GLY A 7 -2.20 0.19 6.62
CA GLY A 7 -2.02 1.62 6.85
C GLY A 7 -1.60 2.37 5.60
N TYR A 8 -0.71 1.78 4.79
CA TYR A 8 -0.27 2.37 3.53
C TYR A 8 -1.39 2.47 2.49
N GLY A 9 -2.20 1.41 2.36
CA GLY A 9 -3.37 1.41 1.47
C GLY A 9 -4.40 2.45 1.87
N LEU A 10 -4.70 2.58 3.18
CA LEU A 10 -5.62 3.59 3.70
C LEU A 10 -5.11 5.02 3.51
N PHE A 11 -3.81 5.25 3.72
CA PHE A 11 -3.19 6.55 3.50
C PHE A 11 -3.28 6.98 2.02
N LEU A 12 -3.00 6.05 1.10
CA LEU A 12 -3.14 6.30 -0.34
C LEU A 12 -4.59 6.56 -0.73
N PHE A 13 -5.54 5.79 -0.19
CA PHE A 13 -6.96 5.98 -0.42
C PHE A 13 -7.42 7.38 -0.02
N ALA A 14 -7.09 7.81 1.21
CA ALA A 14 -7.41 9.14 1.70
C ALA A 14 -6.76 10.25 0.86
N SER A 15 -5.48 10.10 0.51
CA SER A 15 -4.74 11.10 -0.26
C SER A 15 -5.28 11.25 -1.69
N LEU A 16 -5.58 10.14 -2.37
CA LEU A 16 -6.14 10.15 -3.71
C LEU A 16 -7.57 10.69 -3.73
N THR A 17 -8.38 10.31 -2.73
CA THR A 17 -9.74 10.84 -2.57
C THR A 17 -9.71 12.35 -2.38
N LEU A 18 -8.88 12.86 -1.46
CA LEU A 18 -8.73 14.31 -1.24
C LEU A 18 -8.25 15.04 -2.50
N CYS A 19 -7.29 14.47 -3.22
CA CYS A 19 -6.76 15.04 -4.46
C CYS A 19 -7.85 15.12 -5.54
N GLN A 20 -8.59 14.03 -5.77
CA GLN A 20 -9.70 14.04 -6.73
C GLN A 20 -10.83 14.98 -6.30
N PHE A 21 -11.09 15.12 -5.00
CA PHE A 21 -12.10 16.05 -4.50
C PHE A 21 -11.75 17.52 -4.75
N ILE A 22 -10.46 17.86 -4.77
CA ILE A 22 -9.97 19.23 -5.02
C ILE A 22 -9.87 19.52 -6.52
N PHE A 23 -9.40 18.56 -7.32
CA PHE A 23 -9.03 18.79 -8.72
C PHE A 23 -10.02 18.26 -9.76
N ASN A 24 -10.88 17.30 -9.40
CA ASN A 24 -11.86 16.72 -10.32
C ASN A 24 -13.28 17.10 -9.94
N ARG A 25 -14.16 17.18 -10.94
CA ARG A 25 -15.58 17.42 -10.73
C ARG A 25 -16.27 16.23 -10.04
N GLU A 26 -15.75 15.02 -10.27
CA GLU A 26 -16.29 13.76 -9.78
C GLU A 26 -15.13 12.85 -9.34
N VAL A 27 -15.36 12.07 -8.28
CA VAL A 27 -14.39 11.10 -7.76
C VAL A 27 -14.62 9.77 -8.47
N GLU A 28 -13.59 9.25 -9.13
CA GLU A 28 -13.63 7.91 -9.72
C GLU A 28 -13.35 6.86 -8.64
N TRP A 29 -14.38 6.58 -7.84
CA TRP A 29 -14.31 5.67 -6.71
C TRP A 29 -13.71 4.30 -7.08
N GLY A 30 -14.10 3.75 -8.23
CA GLY A 30 -13.57 2.47 -8.71
C GLY A 30 -12.05 2.48 -8.91
N MET A 31 -11.52 3.55 -9.52
CA MET A 31 -10.08 3.70 -9.74
C MET A 31 -9.34 3.92 -8.41
N VAL A 32 -9.85 4.80 -7.54
CA VAL A 32 -9.21 5.10 -6.25
C VAL A 32 -9.15 3.87 -5.35
N VAL A 33 -10.24 3.09 -5.27
CA VAL A 33 -10.28 1.82 -4.52
C VAL A 33 -9.31 0.81 -5.12
N ALA A 34 -9.34 0.62 -6.45
CA ALA A 34 -8.46 -0.34 -7.12
C ALA A 34 -6.97 -0.04 -6.92
N ILE A 35 -6.55 1.22 -7.08
CA ILE A 35 -5.17 1.66 -6.87
C ILE A 35 -4.75 1.45 -5.41
N SER A 36 -5.63 1.78 -4.46
CA SER A 36 -5.33 1.64 -3.03
C SER A 36 -5.15 0.18 -2.61
N ILE A 37 -5.99 -0.72 -3.14
CA ILE A 37 -5.88 -2.17 -2.93
C ILE A 37 -4.58 -2.71 -3.55
N LEU A 38 -4.30 -2.34 -4.82
CA LEU A 38 -3.08 -2.75 -5.51
C LEU A 38 -1.83 -2.30 -4.75
N ALA A 39 -1.78 -1.05 -4.30
CA ALA A 39 -0.66 -0.54 -3.52
C ALA A 39 -0.47 -1.28 -2.19
N GLY A 40 -1.57 -1.58 -1.49
CA GLY A 40 -1.52 -2.41 -0.28
C GLY A 40 -0.93 -3.80 -0.56
N LEU A 41 -1.39 -4.46 -1.62
CA LEU A 41 -0.91 -5.78 -2.04
C LEU A 41 0.58 -5.74 -2.45
N PHE A 42 1.00 -4.73 -3.21
CA PHE A 42 2.40 -4.54 -3.57
C PHE A 42 3.29 -4.39 -2.33
N ASN A 43 2.84 -3.60 -1.35
CA ASN A 43 3.59 -3.39 -0.12
C ASN A 43 3.67 -4.68 0.72
N LEU A 44 2.60 -5.48 0.72
CA LEU A 44 2.58 -6.80 1.36
C LEU A 44 3.58 -7.77 0.71
N LEU A 45 3.57 -7.85 -0.63
CA LEU A 45 4.51 -8.67 -1.41
C LEU A 45 5.95 -8.22 -1.20
N TRP A 46 6.18 -6.90 -1.16
CA TRP A 46 7.49 -6.31 -0.90
C TRP A 46 8.01 -6.68 0.50
N ASP A 47 7.20 -6.50 1.54
CA ASP A 47 7.53 -6.94 2.89
C ASP A 47 7.81 -8.45 2.92
N TRP A 48 7.05 -9.25 2.18
CA TRP A 48 7.23 -10.70 2.12
C TRP A 48 8.54 -11.11 1.46
N SER A 49 8.95 -10.40 0.42
CA SER A 49 10.24 -10.63 -0.24
C SER A 49 11.45 -10.37 0.67
N LYS A 50 11.31 -9.53 1.71
CA LYS A 50 12.37 -9.23 2.68
C LYS A 50 12.53 -10.29 3.77
N VAL A 51 11.50 -11.06 4.07
CA VAL A 51 11.53 -12.12 5.09
C VAL A 51 12.70 -13.10 4.91
N PRO A 52 12.95 -13.69 3.72
CA PRO A 52 14.10 -14.57 3.52
C PRO A 52 15.45 -13.84 3.61
N TYR A 53 15.49 -12.54 3.29
CA TYR A 53 16.70 -11.73 3.44
C TYR A 53 17.05 -11.51 4.92
N ASP A 54 16.04 -11.25 5.75
CA ASP A 54 16.18 -11.12 7.20
C ASP A 54 16.58 -12.44 7.87
N TRP A 55 16.11 -13.58 7.37
CA TRP A 55 16.55 -14.90 7.86
C TRP A 55 18.04 -15.11 7.66
N LYS A 56 18.58 -14.76 6.47
CA LYS A 56 20.01 -14.86 6.16
C LYS A 56 20.86 -13.91 7.00
N LYS A 57 20.33 -12.74 7.33
CA LYS A 57 21.03 -11.75 8.17
C LYS A 57 21.17 -12.21 9.63
N ARG A 58 20.19 -12.96 10.16
CA ARG A 58 20.21 -13.46 11.55
C ARG A 58 20.99 -14.76 11.74
N SER A 59 21.23 -15.52 10.67
CA SER A 59 21.98 -16.78 10.73
C SER A 59 23.49 -16.63 10.61
N GLY A 60 23.99 -15.39 10.48
CA GLY A 60 25.42 -15.07 10.35
C GLY A 60 26.05 -14.44 11.60
N ASP A 61 25.27 -14.21 12.65
CA ASP A 61 25.70 -13.92 14.03
C ASP A 61 25.62 -15.21 14.87
#